data_AF-A5E1C9-F1
#
_entry.id   AF-A5E1C9-F1
#
_cell.length_a   1.000
_cell.length_b   1.000
_cell.length_c   1.000
_cell.angle_alpha   90.00
_cell.angle_beta   90.00
_cell.angle_gamma   90.00
#
_symmetry.space_group_name_H-M   'P 1'
#
loop_
_entity.id
_entity.type
_entity.pdbx_description
1 polymer ?
#
loop_
_entity_poly.entity_id
_entity_poly.type
_entity_poly.pdbx_seq_one_letter_code
_entity_poly.pdbx_strand_id
1 'polypeptide(L)'
;FFFFFVLRGNFRTWTPTPPERGSFPLDHDGECKDQMLKYLKCMKFTENKNAPNCRILAKEYLKCRMDNQLMEKSEWDTLGLVNLPGDRDTK
;
A
#
# COMPACT_ATOMS: atom_id res chain seq x y z
N PHE A 1 -26.83 -42.53 9.55
CA PHE A 1 -27.51 -41.43 8.84
C PHE A 1 -26.54 -40.27 8.73
N PHE A 2 -25.46 -40.31 7.94
CA PHE A 2 -25.43 -40.32 6.47
C PHE A 2 -26.59 -39.56 5.81
N PHE A 3 -26.32 -38.29 5.53
CA PHE A 3 -26.67 -37.53 4.32
C PHE A 3 -25.45 -36.61 4.13
N PHE A 4 -24.44 -36.90 3.31
CA PHE A 4 -24.47 -36.99 1.85
C PHE A 4 -25.46 -36.00 1.21
N PHE A 5 -25.01 -34.75 1.06
CA PHE A 5 -25.27 -34.01 -0.15
C PHE A 5 -23.94 -33.73 -0.84
N VAL A 6 -23.71 -34.49 -1.90
CA VAL A 6 -22.60 -34.33 -2.83
C VAL A 6 -22.84 -33.03 -3.61
N LEU A 7 -22.00 -32.02 -3.41
CA LEU A 7 -21.69 -31.05 -4.47
C LEU A 7 -20.27 -31.30 -4.92
N ARG A 8 -20.18 -31.98 -6.06
CA ARG A 8 -18.99 -32.30 -6.82
C ARG A 8 -18.42 -31.00 -7.41
N GLY A 9 -17.70 -30.24 -6.59
CA GLY A 9 -16.91 -29.09 -7.01
C GLY A 9 -15.49 -29.53 -7.32
N ASN A 10 -15.06 -29.35 -8.57
CA ASN A 10 -13.66 -29.48 -8.96
C ASN A 10 -12.88 -28.35 -8.28
N PHE A 11 -12.35 -28.58 -7.08
CA PHE A 11 -11.41 -27.66 -6.43
C PHE A 11 -10.12 -27.68 -7.23
N ARG A 12 -10.09 -26.93 -8.35
CA ARG A 12 -8.82 -26.49 -8.90
C ARG A 12 -8.14 -25.72 -7.79
N THR A 13 -7.00 -26.22 -7.36
CA THR A 13 -6.10 -25.53 -6.46
C THR A 13 -5.86 -24.13 -7.04
N TRP A 14 -6.54 -23.12 -6.52
CA TRP A 14 -6.30 -21.74 -6.89
C TRP A 14 -4.95 -21.40 -6.27
N THR A 15 -3.88 -21.58 -7.04
CA THR A 15 -2.58 -20.97 -6.73
C THR A 15 -2.71 -19.51 -7.14
N PRO A 16 -2.94 -18.57 -6.20
CA PRO A 16 -2.97 -17.16 -6.56
C PRO A 16 -1.62 -16.84 -7.17
N THR A 17 -1.61 -16.37 -8.42
CA THR A 17 -0.42 -15.74 -8.99
C THR A 17 -0.07 -14.56 -8.08
N PRO A 18 1.16 -14.50 -7.55
CA PRO A 18 1.60 -13.35 -6.77
C PRO A 18 1.34 -12.07 -7.59
N PRO A 19 0.83 -11.00 -6.96
CA PRO A 19 0.65 -9.74 -7.66
C PRO A 19 2.01 -9.27 -8.19
N GLU A 20 2.01 -8.62 -9.36
CA GLU A 20 3.21 -8.14 -10.06
C GLU A 20 4.13 -7.29 -9.17
N ARG A 21 3.57 -6.60 -8.17
CA ARG A 21 4.30 -5.78 -7.20
C ARG A 21 4.57 -6.46 -5.85
N GLY A 22 4.37 -7.78 -5.80
CA GLY A 22 4.51 -8.61 -4.60
C GLY A 22 3.46 -8.31 -3.52
N SER A 23 3.21 -9.27 -2.63
CA SER A 23 2.70 -8.94 -1.30
C SER A 23 3.79 -8.14 -0.62
N PHE A 24 3.65 -6.82 -0.61
CA PHE A 24 4.63 -5.83 -0.16
C PHE A 24 5.47 -6.39 1.00
N PRO A 25 6.81 -6.54 0.88
CA PRO A 25 7.62 -6.88 2.03
C PRO A 25 7.33 -5.83 3.10
N LEU A 26 6.70 -6.26 4.18
CA LEU A 26 6.48 -5.41 5.34
C LEU A 26 7.88 -4.99 5.76
N ASP A 27 8.15 -3.69 5.72
CA ASP A 27 9.34 -3.05 6.28
C ASP A 27 9.67 -3.74 7.60
N HIS A 28 10.59 -4.71 7.55
CA HIS A 28 10.71 -5.75 8.56
C HIS A 28 11.39 -5.19 9.80
N ASP A 29 12.40 -4.35 9.54
CA ASP A 29 13.21 -3.70 10.55
C ASP A 29 12.60 -2.35 10.98
N GLY A 30 11.54 -1.91 10.28
CA GLY A 30 10.71 -0.77 10.68
C GLY A 30 11.37 0.58 10.40
N GLU A 31 12.23 0.68 9.39
CA GLU A 31 12.96 1.91 9.05
C GLU A 31 12.04 3.09 8.70
N CYS A 32 10.86 2.80 8.13
CA CYS A 32 9.86 3.77 7.72
C CYS A 32 8.60 3.71 8.59
N LYS A 33 8.68 3.11 9.79
CA LYS A 33 7.56 2.91 10.71
C LYS A 33 6.93 4.22 11.17
N ASP A 34 7.71 5.27 11.39
CA ASP A 34 7.19 6.54 11.88
C ASP A 34 6.29 7.23 10.85
N GLN A 35 6.73 7.26 9.59
CA GLN A 35 5.98 7.79 8.45
C GLN A 35 4.73 6.96 8.20
N MET A 36 4.85 5.63 8.28
CA MET A 36 3.71 4.71 8.21
C MET A 36 2.67 5.04 9.28
N LEU A 37 3.08 5.19 10.53
CA LEU A 37 2.17 5.49 11.64
C LEU A 37 1.48 6.85 11.48
N LYS A 38 2.19 7.88 11.01
CA LYS A 38 1.59 9.18 10.69
C LYS A 38 0.50 9.05 9.62
N TYR A 39 0.80 8.36 8.53
CA TYR A 39 -0.15 8.11 7.45
C TYR A 39 -1.38 7.33 7.93
N LEU A 40 -1.19 6.22 8.66
CA LEU A 40 -2.29 5.40 9.17
C LEU A 40 -3.16 6.16 10.19
N LYS A 41 -2.56 7.00 11.04
CA LYS A 41 -3.31 7.87 11.95
C LYS A 41 -4.20 8.86 11.17
N CYS A 42 -3.67 9.43 10.08
CA CYS A 42 -4.43 10.31 9.21
C CYS A 42 -5.60 9.59 8.55
N MET A 43 -5.36 8.42 7.94
CA MET A 43 -6.41 7.61 7.31
C MET A 43 -7.50 7.23 8.30
N LYS A 44 -7.13 6.85 9.52
CA LYS A 44 -8.09 6.56 10.58
C LYS A 44 -8.92 7.78 10.94
N PHE A 45 -8.29 8.95 11.05
CA PHE A 45 -8.96 10.22 11.37
C PHE A 45 -9.91 10.67 10.27
N THR A 46 -9.56 10.44 9.00
CA THR A 46 -10.38 10.83 7.84
C THR A 46 -11.38 9.76 7.43
N GLU A 47 -11.58 8.72 8.24
CA GLU A 47 -12.47 7.58 7.94
C GLU A 47 -12.12 6.91 6.60
N ASN A 48 -10.83 6.78 6.32
CA ASN A 48 -10.26 6.24 5.09
C ASN A 48 -10.63 7.02 3.82
N LYS A 49 -11.05 8.28 3.94
CA LYS A 49 -11.26 9.18 2.80
C LYS A 49 -9.91 9.61 2.22
N ASN A 50 -9.88 9.82 0.90
CA ASN A 50 -8.70 10.32 0.18
C ASN A 50 -8.47 11.83 0.43
N ALA A 51 -8.12 12.18 1.66
CA ALA A 51 -7.95 13.56 2.08
C ALA A 51 -6.56 14.10 1.67
N PRO A 52 -6.43 15.36 1.22
CA PRO A 52 -5.17 15.94 0.76
C PRO A 52 -4.03 15.86 1.79
N ASN A 53 -4.34 16.05 3.07
CA ASN A 53 -3.37 15.95 4.16
C ASN A 53 -2.80 14.52 4.32
N CYS A 54 -3.63 13.48 4.11
CA CYS A 54 -3.14 12.10 4.17
C CYS A 54 -2.31 11.73 2.93
N ARG A 55 -2.59 12.34 1.77
CA ARG A 55 -1.79 12.13 0.56
C ARG A 55 -0.36 12.67 0.69
N ILE A 56 -0.16 13.77 1.42
CA ILE A 56 1.19 14.28 1.76
C ILE A 56 1.95 13.24 2.59
N LEU A 57 1.32 12.71 3.64
CA LEU A 57 1.93 11.69 4.51
C LEU A 57 2.18 10.38 3.76
N ALA A 58 1.32 10.03 2.79
CA ALA A 58 1.54 8.90 1.91
C ALA A 58 2.78 9.10 1.03
N LYS A 59 2.99 10.31 0.48
CA LYS A 59 4.20 10.64 -0.29
C LYS A 59 5.45 10.52 0.58
N GLU A 60 5.44 11.04 1.80
CA GLU A 60 6.57 10.90 2.74
C GLU A 60 6.90 9.45 3.08
N TYR A 61 5.86 8.63 3.31
CA TYR A 61 6.02 7.21 3.60
C TYR A 61 6.64 6.46 2.40
N LEU A 62 6.10 6.65 1.20
CA LEU A 62 6.63 6.01 -0.01
C LEU A 62 8.03 6.50 -0.37
N LYS A 63 8.31 7.79 -0.16
CA LYS A 63 9.66 8.35 -0.32
C LYS A 63 10.67 7.64 0.58
N CYS A 64 10.36 7.48 1.87
CA CYS A 64 11.22 6.74 2.79
C CYS A 64 11.53 5.33 2.30
N ARG A 65 10.52 4.62 1.76
CA ARG A 65 10.72 3.26 1.26
C ARG A 65 11.59 3.22 0.01
N MET A 66 11.44 4.18 -0.90
CA MET A 66 12.25 4.29 -2.10
C MET A 66 13.70 4.68 -1.79
N ASP A 67 13.91 5.57 -0.80
CA ASP A 67 15.23 6.00 -0.37
C ASP A 67 16.03 4.88 0.31
N ASN A 68 15.35 4.01 1.07
CA ASN A 68 15.95 2.84 1.75
C ASN A 68 15.89 1.55 0.93
N GLN A 69 15.56 1.63 -0.37
CA GLN A 69 15.52 0.46 -1.27
C GLN A 69 14.53 -0.64 -0.82
N LEU A 70 13.53 -0.29 0.00
CA LEU A 70 12.43 -1.16 0.45
C LEU A 70 11.28 -1.22 -0.58
N MET A 71 11.40 -0.47 -1.67
CA MET A 71 10.52 -0.42 -2.83
C MET A 71 11.31 0.10 -4.04
N GLU A 72 10.98 -0.38 -5.24
CA GLU A 72 11.50 0.21 -6.48
C GLU A 72 11.11 1.69 -6.61
N LYS A 73 12.05 2.51 -7.10
CA LYS A 73 11.78 3.92 -7.35
C LYS A 73 10.68 4.07 -8.40
N SER A 74 9.70 4.91 -8.11
CA SER A 74 8.53 5.15 -8.97
C SER A 74 8.27 6.65 -9.06
N GLU A 75 7.84 7.10 -10.24
CA GLU A 75 7.43 8.48 -10.46
C GLU A 75 6.13 8.81 -9.71
N TRP A 76 6.04 10.05 -9.19
CA TRP A 76 4.89 10.49 -8.40
C TRP A 76 3.59 10.54 -9.20
N ASP A 77 3.66 10.83 -10.50
CA ASP A 77 2.54 10.79 -11.44
C ASP A 77 1.90 9.41 -11.51
N THR A 78 2.71 8.35 -11.67
CA THR A 78 2.26 6.95 -11.75
C THR A 78 1.59 6.50 -10.45
N LEU A 79 2.05 7.05 -9.32
CA LEU A 79 1.47 6.78 -8.00
C LEU A 79 0.24 7.64 -7.69
N GLY A 80 -0.14 8.57 -8.58
CA GLY A 80 -1.25 9.49 -8.36
C GLY A 80 -0.99 10.47 -7.21
N LEU A 81 0.27 10.81 -6.93
CA LEU A 81 0.70 11.71 -5.86
C LEU A 81 1.15 13.07 -6.38
N VAL A 82 0.42 13.58 -7.36
CA VAL A 82 0.64 14.89 -7.98
C VAL A 82 -0.29 15.96 -7.41
N ASN A 83 0.14 17.22 -7.52
CA ASN A 83 -0.60 18.42 -7.07
C ASN A 83 -0.86 18.43 -5.56
N LEU A 84 0.15 18.10 -4.75
CA LEU A 84 0.04 18.14 -3.30
C LEU A 84 0.31 19.56 -2.77
N PRO A 85 -0.44 20.01 -1.74
CA PRO A 85 -0.17 21.31 -1.14
C PRO A 85 1.18 21.27 -0.40
N GLY A 86 2.09 22.18 -0.76
CA GLY A 86 3.39 22.34 -0.10
C GLY A 86 4.57 21.66 -0.79
N ASP A 87 4.35 20.93 -1.88
CA ASP A 87 5.45 20.43 -2.72
C ASP A 87 6.11 21.60 -3.46
N ARG A 88 7.37 21.89 -3.13
CA ARG A 88 8.23 22.81 -3.89
C ARG A 88 9.23 22.07 -4.76
N ASP A 89 8.96 20.82 -5.10
CA ASP A 89 9.73 20.10 -6.10
C ASP A 89 9.34 20.63 -7.49
N THR A 90 9.88 21.83 -7.73
CA THR A 90 10.04 22.49 -9.00
C THR A 90 10.84 21.53 -9.87
N LYS A 91 10.27 21.18 -11.02
CA LYS A 91 11.05 20.66 -12.14
C LYS A 91 12.18 21.62 -12.50
#